data_AF-A0A259S9J8-F1
#
_entry.id   AF-A0A259S9J8-F1
#
_cell.length_a   1.000
_cell.length_b   1.000
_cell.length_c   1.000
_cell.angle_alpha   90.00
_cell.angle_beta   90.00
_cell.angle_gamma   90.00
#
_symmetry.space_group_name_H-M   'P 1'
#
loop_
_entity.id
_entity.type
_entity.pdbx_description
1 polymer ?
#
loop_
_entity_poly.entity_id
_entity_poly.type
_entity_poly.pdbx_seq_one_letter_code
_entity_poly.pdbx_strand_id
1 'polypeptide(L)'
;MTHFVECSLGADDFLQNVIRFGRPDRDNSVSVGNAAAGLTRQITNVAPGTQGTDAVNLDQLNAANANMLNEADSRANRGIASAVALAGAVPSFGASGNSMTAGVGSYGGQSAVALQYAHRFNYGEAHPLVASIGAATSTGGSTAIHGSLSVGW
;
A
#
# COMPACT_ATOMS: atom_id res chain seq x y z
N MET A 1 10.60 -55.81 53.92
CA MET A 1 11.54 -54.74 53.57
C MET A 1 11.15 -54.25 52.17
N THR A 2 10.14 -53.38 52.10
CA THR A 2 9.65 -52.80 50.86
C THR A 2 10.50 -51.57 50.55
N HIS A 3 11.38 -51.69 49.55
CA HIS A 3 12.08 -50.56 48.97
C HIS A 3 11.10 -49.78 48.09
N PHE A 4 10.70 -48.59 48.54
CA PHE A 4 10.03 -47.61 47.72
C PHE A 4 11.14 -46.78 47.03
N VAL A 5 11.25 -46.89 45.71
CA VAL A 5 12.14 -46.02 44.92
C VAL A 5 11.35 -44.75 44.62
N GLU A 6 11.65 -43.66 45.31
CA GLU A 6 11.21 -42.33 44.89
C GLU A 6 11.93 -41.98 43.58
N CYS A 7 11.18 -41.96 42.48
CA CYS A 7 11.62 -41.31 41.26
C CYS A 7 11.51 -39.79 41.49
N SER A 8 12.60 -39.17 41.95
CA SER A 8 12.77 -37.73 41.96
C SER A 8 12.90 -37.23 40.52
N LEU A 9 11.76 -37.00 39.88
CA LEU A 9 11.69 -36.07 38.74
C LEU A 9 11.48 -34.69 39.34
N GLY A 10 12.52 -33.86 39.30
CA GLY A 10 12.41 -32.46 39.70
C GLY A 10 11.27 -31.80 38.92
N ALA A 11 10.47 -30.97 39.59
CA ALA A 11 9.29 -30.31 39.05
C ALA A 11 9.56 -29.43 37.81
N ASP A 12 10.83 -29.24 37.46
CA ASP A 12 11.29 -28.36 36.38
C ASP A 12 11.43 -29.08 35.01
N ASP A 13 11.56 -30.42 34.98
CA ASP A 13 11.78 -31.16 33.73
C ASP A 13 10.50 -31.37 32.89
N PHE A 14 9.32 -31.30 33.51
CA PHE A 14 8.04 -31.45 32.82
C PHE A 14 7.60 -30.19 32.04
N LEU A 15 8.31 -29.07 32.15
CA LEU A 15 7.87 -27.80 31.57
C LEU A 15 8.49 -27.48 30.20
N GLN A 16 9.37 -28.33 29.68
CA GLN A 16 10.11 -28.02 28.46
C GLN A 16 9.36 -28.38 27.16
N ASN A 17 8.25 -29.13 27.22
CA ASN A 17 7.53 -29.57 26.00
C ASN A 17 6.02 -29.81 26.20
N VAL A 18 5.31 -28.90 26.87
CA VAL A 18 3.86 -29.04 27.15
C VAL A 18 3.08 -27.88 26.56
N ILE A 19 1.96 -28.19 25.89
CA ILE A 19 0.92 -27.22 25.52
C ILE A 19 0.22 -26.79 26.82
N ARG A 20 0.37 -25.52 27.22
CA ARG A 20 -0.33 -24.97 28.40
C ARG A 20 -1.68 -24.39 27.98
N PHE A 21 -2.75 -24.92 28.56
CA PHE A 21 -4.10 -24.36 28.45
C PHE A 21 -4.39 -23.50 29.70
N GLY A 22 -4.49 -22.18 29.53
CA GLY A 22 -4.87 -21.25 30.61
C GLY A 22 -3.69 -20.64 31.40
N ARG A 23 -3.36 -19.39 31.02
CA ARG A 23 -2.44 -18.35 31.56
C ARG A 23 -0.97 -18.68 31.88
N PRO A 24 -0.07 -17.78 31.44
CA PRO A 24 0.26 -16.66 32.34
C PRO A 24 -0.59 -15.38 32.18
N ASP A 25 -1.00 -14.97 30.96
CA ASP A 25 -1.50 -13.58 30.79
C ASP A 25 -2.85 -13.34 30.04
N ARG A 26 -3.46 -14.32 29.33
CA ARG A 26 -4.85 -14.23 28.79
C ARG A 26 -5.65 -15.54 28.86
N ASP A 27 -6.96 -15.44 29.14
CA ASP A 27 -7.92 -16.57 29.06
C ASP A 27 -8.21 -16.96 27.60
N ASN A 28 -8.66 -18.19 27.35
CA ASN A 28 -8.95 -18.75 26.02
C ASN A 28 -7.75 -18.72 25.05
N SER A 29 -6.55 -19.02 25.55
CA SER A 29 -5.32 -18.98 24.76
C SER A 29 -4.50 -20.28 24.88
N VAL A 30 -3.75 -20.57 23.83
CA VAL A 30 -2.72 -21.61 23.81
C VAL A 30 -1.37 -20.92 23.74
N SER A 31 -0.49 -21.15 24.71
CA SER A 31 0.90 -20.68 24.68
C SER A 31 1.84 -21.81 24.30
N VAL A 32 2.57 -21.64 23.19
CA VAL A 32 3.63 -22.57 22.74
C VAL A 32 5.02 -22.15 23.24
N GLY A 33 5.14 -20.95 23.81
CA GLY A 33 6.37 -20.39 24.36
C GLY A 33 6.26 -20.09 25.85
N ASN A 34 7.33 -19.54 26.40
CA ASN A 34 7.34 -18.93 27.72
C ASN A 34 7.89 -17.51 27.59
N ALA A 35 6.98 -16.52 27.55
CA ALA A 35 7.35 -15.11 27.43
C ALA A 35 8.18 -14.61 28.62
N ALA A 36 7.88 -15.06 29.84
CA ALA A 36 8.62 -14.69 31.05
C ALA A 36 10.07 -15.21 31.03
N ALA A 37 10.32 -16.32 30.34
CA ALA A 37 11.67 -16.88 30.13
C ALA A 37 12.28 -16.52 28.76
N GLY A 38 11.61 -15.72 27.93
CA GLY A 38 12.07 -15.37 26.58
C GLY A 38 12.10 -16.54 25.57
N LEU A 39 11.44 -17.65 25.87
CA LEU A 39 11.46 -18.86 25.04
C LEU A 39 10.34 -18.82 23.99
N THR A 40 10.70 -18.86 22.71
CA THR A 40 9.76 -19.00 21.58
C THR A 40 9.93 -20.36 20.91
N ARG A 41 8.86 -20.87 20.29
CA ARG A 41 8.87 -22.12 19.50
C ARG A 41 8.32 -21.83 18.11
N GLN A 42 8.90 -22.47 17.10
CA GLN A 42 8.35 -22.45 15.74
C GLN A 42 7.18 -23.44 15.64
N ILE A 43 6.17 -23.09 14.86
CA ILE A 43 5.09 -23.99 14.48
C ILE A 43 5.28 -24.31 13.00
N THR A 44 5.74 -25.53 12.71
CA THR A 44 6.03 -25.98 11.34
C THR A 44 4.88 -26.80 10.76
N ASN A 45 4.90 -27.01 9.45
CA ASN A 45 3.92 -27.82 8.70
C ASN A 45 2.47 -27.27 8.80
N VAL A 46 2.33 -25.95 8.89
CA VAL A 46 1.02 -25.27 8.86
C VAL A 46 0.56 -25.14 7.42
N ALA A 47 -0.48 -25.91 7.06
CA ALA A 47 -1.15 -25.78 5.76
C ALA A 47 -1.79 -24.38 5.61
N PRO A 48 -1.98 -23.88 4.38
CA PRO A 48 -2.65 -22.60 4.15
C PRO A 48 -4.04 -22.57 4.79
N GLY A 49 -4.33 -21.50 5.55
CA GLY A 49 -5.65 -21.28 6.14
C GLY A 49 -6.71 -21.01 5.07
N THR A 50 -7.93 -21.50 5.29
CA THR A 50 -9.06 -21.38 4.35
C THR A 50 -10.29 -20.70 4.96
N GLN A 51 -10.41 -20.73 6.29
CA GLN A 51 -11.45 -20.05 7.06
C GLN A 51 -10.88 -18.85 7.80
N GLY A 52 -11.73 -17.88 8.15
CA GLY A 52 -11.31 -16.63 8.81
C GLY A 52 -10.68 -16.79 10.20
N THR A 53 -10.74 -17.98 10.80
CA THR A 53 -10.16 -18.32 12.11
C THR A 53 -8.94 -19.23 12.01
N ASP A 54 -8.51 -19.60 10.80
CA ASP A 54 -7.34 -20.46 10.61
C ASP A 54 -6.04 -19.66 10.81
N ALA A 55 -4.98 -20.35 11.21
CA ALA A 55 -3.65 -19.75 11.26
C ALA A 55 -3.15 -19.44 9.83
N VAL A 56 -2.57 -18.26 9.65
CA VAL A 56 -1.93 -17.85 8.39
C VAL A 56 -0.48 -18.33 8.40
N ASN A 57 -0.07 -19.04 7.35
CA ASN A 57 1.32 -19.45 7.20
C ASN A 57 2.18 -18.36 6.52
N LEU A 58 3.51 -18.55 6.52
CA LEU A 58 4.44 -17.54 6.00
C LEU A 58 4.28 -17.28 4.49
N ASP A 59 3.92 -18.30 3.71
CA ASP A 59 3.70 -18.15 2.27
C ASP A 59 2.50 -17.24 1.97
N GLN A 60 1.40 -17.41 2.70
CA GLN A 60 0.23 -16.54 2.60
C GLN A 60 0.55 -15.10 2.99
N LEU A 61 1.34 -14.89 4.06
CA LEU A 61 1.77 -13.56 4.46
C LEU A 61 2.66 -12.89 3.40
N ASN A 62 3.64 -13.62 2.86
CA ASN A 62 4.54 -13.11 1.84
C ASN A 62 3.79 -12.76 0.55
N ALA A 63 2.84 -13.60 0.13
CA ALA A 63 1.99 -13.33 -1.03
C ALA A 63 1.13 -12.07 -0.83
N ALA A 64 0.51 -11.92 0.35
CA ALA A 64 -0.26 -10.72 0.68
C ALA A 64 0.60 -9.46 0.68
N ASN A 65 1.81 -9.52 1.26
CA ASN A 65 2.75 -8.40 1.28
C ASN A 65 3.22 -8.02 -0.13
N ALA A 66 3.59 -9.00 -0.95
CA ALA A 66 3.99 -8.76 -2.34
C ALA A 66 2.85 -8.12 -3.16
N ASN A 67 1.61 -8.60 -2.99
CA ASN A 67 0.44 -8.02 -3.66
C ASN A 67 0.18 -6.57 -3.22
N MET A 68 0.30 -6.27 -1.92
CA MET A 68 0.17 -4.90 -1.42
C MET A 68 1.23 -3.97 -1.98
N LEU A 69 2.49 -4.41 -2.02
CA LEU A 69 3.60 -3.61 -2.56
C LEU A 69 3.42 -3.37 -4.06
N ASN A 70 3.10 -4.40 -4.84
CA ASN A 70 2.86 -4.26 -6.27
C ASN A 70 1.70 -3.30 -6.58
N GLU A 71 0.63 -3.34 -5.78
CA GLU A 71 -0.51 -2.43 -5.95
C GLU A 71 -0.16 -1.00 -5.52
N ALA A 72 0.63 -0.83 -4.47
CA ALA A 72 1.13 0.48 -4.04
C ALA A 72 2.04 1.10 -5.11
N ASP A 73 2.98 0.33 -5.65
CA ASP A 73 3.87 0.77 -6.74
C ASP A 73 3.06 1.11 -8.00
N SER A 74 2.07 0.28 -8.35
CA SER A 74 1.19 0.54 -9.48
C SER A 74 0.38 1.82 -9.29
N ARG A 75 -0.12 2.11 -8.09
CA ARG A 75 -0.80 3.37 -7.77
C ARG A 75 0.13 4.58 -7.89
N ALA A 76 1.35 4.48 -7.38
CA ALA A 76 2.34 5.55 -7.49
C ALA A 76 2.68 5.82 -8.97
N ASN A 77 2.97 4.77 -9.74
CA ASN A 77 3.27 4.88 -11.17
C ASN A 77 2.09 5.48 -11.96
N ARG A 78 0.85 5.13 -11.63
CA ARG A 78 -0.35 5.74 -12.20
C ARG A 78 -0.44 7.24 -11.91
N GLY A 79 -0.14 7.65 -10.68
CA GLY A 79 -0.10 9.06 -10.29
C GLY A 79 0.94 9.85 -11.10
N ILE A 80 2.13 9.28 -11.27
CA ILE A 80 3.20 9.88 -12.07
C ILE A 80 2.80 9.93 -13.56
N ALA A 81 2.26 8.84 -14.12
CA ALA A 81 1.79 8.82 -15.51
C ALA A 81 0.72 9.88 -15.76
N SER A 82 -0.23 10.07 -14.83
CA SER A 82 -1.23 11.15 -14.89
C SER A 82 -0.59 12.54 -14.85
N ALA A 83 0.42 12.75 -14.00
CA ALA A 83 1.16 14.01 -13.96
C ALA A 83 1.92 14.28 -15.27
N VAL A 84 2.55 13.25 -15.86
CA VAL A 84 3.20 13.34 -17.18
C VAL A 84 2.17 13.65 -18.27
N ALA A 85 0.99 13.02 -18.23
CA ALA A 85 -0.09 13.31 -19.18
C ALA A 85 -0.55 14.78 -19.07
N LEU A 86 -0.74 15.30 -17.86
CA LEU A 86 -1.10 16.70 -17.63
C LEU A 86 0.01 17.65 -18.11
N ALA A 87 1.27 17.30 -17.88
CA ALA A 87 2.41 18.08 -18.39
C ALA A 87 2.48 18.10 -19.92
N GLY A 88 2.02 17.03 -20.58
CA GLY A 88 1.88 16.96 -22.03
C GLY A 88 0.68 17.73 -22.60
N ALA A 89 -0.31 18.07 -21.78
CA ALA A 89 -1.52 18.78 -22.19
C ALA A 89 -1.30 20.30 -22.31
N VAL A 90 -0.17 20.76 -22.81
CA VAL A 90 0.23 22.18 -22.80
C VAL A 90 -0.76 23.08 -23.55
N PRO A 91 -1.38 24.10 -22.91
CA PRO A 91 -2.31 25.01 -23.55
C PRO A 91 -1.75 25.73 -24.78
N SER A 92 -2.57 25.82 -25.84
CA SER A 92 -2.29 26.62 -27.03
C SER A 92 -3.45 27.59 -27.27
N PHE A 93 -3.18 28.89 -27.22
CA PHE A 93 -4.20 29.92 -27.21
C PHE A 93 -4.46 30.48 -28.61
N GLY A 94 -5.73 30.44 -29.04
CA GLY A 94 -6.20 31.16 -30.22
C GLY A 94 -6.67 32.59 -29.90
N ALA A 95 -7.24 33.27 -30.90
CA ALA A 95 -7.69 34.67 -30.80
C ALA A 95 -8.73 34.94 -29.69
N SER A 96 -9.46 33.92 -29.24
CA SER A 96 -10.46 34.04 -28.17
C SER A 96 -9.88 33.90 -26.75
N GLY A 97 -8.57 33.63 -26.62
CA GLY A 97 -7.92 33.42 -25.32
C GLY A 97 -8.27 32.09 -24.63
N ASN A 98 -9.16 31.27 -25.20
CA ASN A 98 -9.50 29.95 -24.67
C ASN A 98 -8.61 28.86 -25.29
N SER A 99 -8.28 27.85 -24.49
CA SER A 99 -7.52 26.67 -24.92
C SER A 99 -8.13 25.41 -24.29
N MET A 100 -8.26 24.37 -25.09
CA MET A 100 -8.55 23.01 -24.60
C MET A 100 -7.53 22.07 -25.20
N THR A 101 -6.87 21.30 -24.34
CA THR A 101 -5.72 20.47 -24.71
C THR A 101 -5.83 19.10 -24.09
N ALA A 102 -5.23 18.13 -24.76
CA ALA A 102 -5.15 16.76 -24.30
C ALA A 102 -3.69 16.34 -24.27
N GLY A 103 -3.34 15.49 -23.30
CA GLY A 103 -2.01 14.96 -23.16
C GLY A 103 -2.05 13.47 -22.85
N VAL A 104 -0.95 12.78 -23.14
CA VAL A 104 -0.77 11.37 -22.78
C VAL A 104 0.53 11.23 -22.01
N GLY A 105 0.55 10.30 -21.07
CA GLY A 105 1.69 10.05 -20.22
C GLY A 105 1.89 8.56 -20.00
N SER A 106 3.14 8.14 -19.89
CA SER A 106 3.50 6.76 -19.58
C SER A 106 4.64 6.76 -18.58
N TYR A 107 4.51 5.95 -17.53
CA TYR A 107 5.54 5.77 -16.51
C TYR A 107 5.39 4.41 -15.82
N GLY A 108 6.49 3.68 -15.64
CA GLY A 108 6.50 2.44 -14.87
C GLY A 108 5.48 1.39 -15.32
N GLY A 109 5.26 1.26 -16.64
CA GLY A 109 4.28 0.34 -17.23
C GLY A 109 2.82 0.80 -17.13
N GLN A 110 2.55 1.98 -16.58
CA GLN A 110 1.22 2.59 -16.51
C GLN A 110 1.09 3.68 -17.56
N SER A 111 -0.11 3.87 -18.10
CA SER A 111 -0.40 4.96 -19.04
C SER A 111 -1.56 5.80 -18.53
N ALA A 112 -1.59 7.07 -18.94
CA ALA A 112 -2.63 8.01 -18.59
C ALA A 112 -2.94 8.96 -19.74
N VAL A 113 -4.16 9.49 -19.72
CA VAL A 113 -4.62 10.56 -20.60
C VAL A 113 -5.06 11.74 -19.75
N ALA A 114 -4.83 12.94 -20.24
CA ALA A 114 -5.17 14.19 -19.60
C ALA A 114 -6.01 15.05 -20.52
N LEU A 115 -6.91 15.82 -19.92
CA LEU A 115 -7.63 16.92 -20.56
C LEU A 115 -7.43 18.17 -19.71
N GLN A 116 -7.13 19.28 -20.34
CA GLN A 116 -6.91 20.58 -19.70
C GLN A 116 -7.70 21.66 -20.43
N TYR A 117 -8.29 22.55 -19.64
CA TYR A 117 -8.86 23.81 -20.10
C TYR A 117 -8.04 24.96 -19.52
N ALA A 118 -7.73 25.96 -20.35
CA ALA A 118 -7.05 27.17 -19.91
C ALA A 118 -7.67 28.41 -20.56
N HIS A 119 -7.67 29.51 -19.82
CA HIS A 119 -8.09 30.82 -20.31
C HIS A 119 -6.99 31.84 -20.08
N ARG A 120 -6.71 32.63 -21.12
CA ARG A 120 -5.76 33.73 -21.13
C ARG A 120 -6.50 35.06 -21.08
N PHE A 121 -6.41 35.74 -19.95
CA PHE A 121 -6.92 37.08 -19.74
C PHE A 121 -5.96 38.13 -20.35
N ASN A 122 -6.50 39.30 -20.69
CA ASN A 122 -5.77 40.45 -21.25
C ASN A 122 -5.03 40.09 -22.56
N TYR A 123 -5.77 39.46 -23.48
CA TYR A 123 -5.25 39.07 -24.80
C TYR A 123 -4.85 40.31 -25.61
N GLY A 124 -3.55 40.50 -25.85
CA GLY A 124 -3.00 41.63 -26.63
C GLY A 124 -2.33 42.75 -25.80
N GLU A 125 -2.34 42.66 -24.48
CA GLU A 125 -1.59 43.56 -23.59
C GLU A 125 -0.22 42.98 -23.20
N ALA A 126 0.66 43.83 -22.65
CA ALA A 126 2.03 43.47 -22.28
C ALA A 126 2.11 42.34 -21.23
N HIS A 127 1.07 42.13 -20.42
CA HIS A 127 1.06 41.21 -19.29
C HIS A 127 -0.14 40.25 -19.29
N PRO A 128 -0.12 39.17 -20.10
CA PRO A 128 -1.20 38.20 -20.10
C PRO A 128 -1.19 37.35 -18.83
N LEU A 129 -2.37 37.18 -18.23
CA LEU A 129 -2.60 36.24 -17.13
C LEU A 129 -3.24 34.98 -17.68
N VAL A 130 -2.81 33.80 -17.26
CA VAL A 130 -3.40 32.52 -17.65
C VAL A 130 -3.85 31.78 -16.41
N ALA A 131 -5.10 31.31 -16.43
CA ALA A 131 -5.61 30.34 -15.48
C ALA A 131 -5.91 29.03 -16.20
N SER A 132 -5.64 27.90 -15.56
CA SER A 132 -5.98 26.60 -16.12
C SER A 132 -6.47 25.60 -15.08
N ILE A 133 -7.26 24.63 -15.54
CA ILE A 133 -7.71 23.47 -14.79
C ILE A 133 -7.64 22.25 -15.70
N GLY A 134 -7.22 21.12 -15.17
CA GLY A 134 -7.19 19.88 -15.93
C GLY A 134 -7.40 18.66 -15.05
N ALA A 135 -7.70 17.55 -15.71
CA ALA A 135 -7.85 16.25 -15.08
C ALA A 135 -7.17 15.18 -15.94
N ALA A 136 -6.60 14.17 -15.30
CA ALA A 136 -6.04 13.00 -15.95
C ALA A 136 -6.56 11.72 -15.36
N THR A 137 -6.72 10.70 -16.19
CA THR A 137 -7.09 9.35 -15.78
C THR A 137 -6.09 8.34 -16.32
N SER A 138 -5.81 7.30 -15.53
CA SER A 138 -4.81 6.27 -15.82
C SER A 138 -5.44 4.89 -15.99
N THR A 139 -4.70 3.95 -16.59
CA THR A 139 -5.15 2.58 -16.92
C THR A 139 -5.72 1.76 -15.76
N GLY A 140 -5.46 2.15 -14.50
CA GLY A 140 -6.03 1.52 -13.30
C GLY A 140 -7.06 2.37 -12.55
N GLY A 141 -7.70 3.33 -13.22
CA GLY A 141 -8.82 4.11 -12.67
C GLY A 141 -8.45 5.25 -11.72
N SER A 142 -7.15 5.52 -11.52
CA SER A 142 -6.72 6.66 -10.70
C SER A 142 -6.87 7.96 -11.48
N THR A 143 -7.58 8.93 -10.88
CA THR A 143 -7.81 10.26 -11.46
C THR A 143 -7.02 11.32 -10.69
N ALA A 144 -6.37 12.23 -11.39
CA ALA A 144 -5.68 13.39 -10.84
C ALA A 144 -6.32 14.67 -11.38
N ILE A 145 -6.36 15.73 -10.57
CA ILE A 145 -6.81 17.06 -10.97
C ILE A 145 -5.71 18.07 -10.67
N HIS A 146 -5.57 19.10 -11.50
CA HIS A 146 -4.64 20.19 -11.24
C HIS A 146 -5.26 21.53 -11.65
N GLY A 147 -4.73 22.61 -11.08
CA GLY A 147 -5.00 23.96 -11.51
C GLY A 147 -3.72 24.80 -11.44
N SER A 148 -3.63 25.82 -12.28
CA SER A 148 -2.47 26.72 -12.28
C SER A 148 -2.86 28.15 -12.62
N LEU A 149 -2.00 29.07 -12.20
CA LEU A 149 -2.04 30.49 -12.52
C LEU A 149 -0.64 30.92 -12.98
N SER A 150 -0.54 31.68 -14.06
CA SER A 150 0.73 32.23 -14.54
C SER A 150 0.54 33.64 -15.11
N VAL A 151 1.56 34.48 -14.96
CA VAL A 151 1.63 35.83 -15.54
C VAL A 151 2.84 35.91 -16.46
N GLY A 152 2.67 36.50 -17.65
CA GLY A 152 3.79 36.89 -18.51
C GLY A 152 4.17 38.35 -18.27
N TRP A 153 5.46 38.67 -18.27
CA TRP A 153 5.98 40.04 -18.22
C TRP A 153 7.16 40.25 -19.15
#